data_AF-E0VS18-F1
#
_entry.id   AF-E0VS18-F1
#
_cell.length_a   1.000
_cell.length_b   1.000
_cell.length_c   1.000
_cell.angle_alpha   90.00
_cell.angle_beta   90.00
_cell.angle_gamma   90.00
#
_symmetry.space_group_name_H-M   'P 1'
#
loop_
_entity.id
_entity.type
_entity.pdbx_description
1 polymer ?
#
loop_
_entity_poly.entity_id
_entity_poly.type
_entity_poly.pdbx_seq_one_letter_code
_entity_poly.pdbx_strand_id
1 'polypeptide(L)' 'MTILKLIELENFKSYKGKQIIGPLKSFTAIIGPNGSGKSNLMDAISFVMGEKTTSLRVKRLSDLIHGASINQPVSKRLP' A
#
# COMPACT_ATOMS: atom_id res chain seq x y z
N MET A 1 17.07 16.70 -10.71
CA MET A 1 16.82 15.24 -10.75
C MET A 1 15.66 14.94 -9.82
N THR A 2 14.58 14.38 -10.33
CA THR A 2 13.38 14.08 -9.55
C THR A 2 13.55 12.76 -8.81
N ILE A 3 13.24 12.72 -7.53
CA ILE A 3 13.25 11.50 -6.70
C ILE A 3 11.95 11.39 -5.91
N LEU A 4 11.53 10.17 -5.61
CA LEU A 4 10.43 9.92 -4.68
C LEU A 4 10.88 10.33 -3.27
N LYS A 5 10.13 11.23 -2.62
CA LYS A 5 10.51 11.76 -1.29
C LYS A 5 9.96 10.91 -0.14
N LEU A 6 8.70 10.53 -0.21
CA LEU A 6 7.99 9.74 0.78
C LEU A 6 6.79 9.06 0.13
N ILE A 7 6.25 8.06 0.81
CA ILE A 7 4.99 7.42 0.47
C ILE A 7 4.06 7.56 1.68
N GLU A 8 2.89 8.13 1.47
CA GLU A 8 1.82 8.17 2.46
C GLU A 8 0.72 7.20 2.05
N LEU A 9 0.26 6.37 2.97
CA LEU A 9 -0.81 5.42 2.74
C LEU A 9 -1.75 5.37 3.94
N GLU A 10 -3.04 5.19 3.66
CA GLU A 10 -4.08 5.07 4.68
C GLU A 10 -4.95 3.85 4.40
N ASN A 11 -5.08 2.96 5.38
CA ASN A 11 -5.95 1.77 5.33
C ASN A 11 -5.76 0.91 4.06
N PHE A 12 -4.51 0.68 3.64
CA PHE A 12 -4.17 -0.07 2.43
C PHE A 12 -3.62 -1.47 2.77
N LYS A 13 -4.30 -2.53 2.36
CA LYS A 13 -3.94 -3.95 2.60
C LYS A 13 -3.55 -4.22 4.06
N SER A 14 -2.28 -4.50 4.34
CA SER A 14 -1.79 -4.77 5.70
C SER A 14 -1.54 -3.50 6.52
N TYR A 15 -1.55 -2.31 5.90
CA TYR A 15 -1.27 -1.03 6.56
C TYR A 15 -2.56 -0.44 7.13
N LYS A 16 -2.70 -0.49 8.47
CA LYS A 16 -3.83 0.10 9.20
C LYS A 16 -3.57 1.57 9.54
N GLY A 17 -4.58 2.42 9.39
CA GLY A 17 -4.47 3.85 9.68
C GLY A 17 -3.52 4.56 8.71
N LYS A 18 -3.15 5.79 9.07
CA LYS A 18 -2.20 6.61 8.31
C LYS A 18 -0.76 6.16 8.60
N GLN A 19 -0.02 5.89 7.53
CA GLN A 19 1.36 5.41 7.56
C GLN A 19 2.20 6.28 6.62
N ILE A 20 3.37 6.72 7.09
CA ILE A 20 4.30 7.55 6.32
C ILE A 20 5.61 6.79 6.22
N ILE A 21 6.04 6.50 4.98
CA ILE A 21 7.27 5.79 4.68
C ILE A 21 8.24 6.77 4.02
N GLY A 22 9.31 7.08 4.73
CA GLY A 22 10.34 8.01 4.29
C GLY A 22 10.99 8.74 5.47
N PRO A 23 11.87 9.70 5.19
CA PRO A 23 12.26 10.16 3.85
C PRO A 23 13.04 9.09 3.07
N LEU A 24 12.77 8.99 1.77
CA LEU A 24 13.48 8.11 0.85
C LEU A 24 14.69 8.82 0.26
N LYS A 25 15.76 8.05 0.02
CA LYS A 25 17.01 8.52 -0.58
C LYS A 25 17.11 8.07 -2.04
N SER A 26 18.16 8.49 -2.74
CA SER A 26 18.46 8.04 -4.12
C SER A 26 18.50 6.51 -4.25
N PHE A 27 18.91 5.82 -3.20
CA PHE A 27 18.79 4.38 -3.04
C PHE A 27 18.13 4.07 -1.70
N THR A 28 17.12 3.20 -1.69
CA THR A 28 16.45 2.73 -0.47
C THR A 28 16.09 1.26 -0.63
N ALA A 29 16.44 0.44 0.36
CA ALA A 29 16.08 -0.97 0.41
C ALA A 29 14.95 -1.20 1.42
N ILE A 30 13.95 -1.99 1.05
CA ILE A 30 12.82 -2.37 1.91
C ILE A 30 13.06 -3.80 2.42
N ILE A 31 13.27 -3.97 3.73
CA ILE A 31 13.60 -5.25 4.37
C ILE A 31 12.63 -5.58 5.52
N GLY A 32 12.65 -6.82 6.00
CA GLY A 32 11.83 -7.29 7.12
C GLY A 32 11.37 -8.75 6.99
N PRO A 33 10.76 -9.34 8.03
CA PRO A 33 10.34 -10.74 8.07
C PRO A 33 9.29 -11.11 7.00
N ASN A 34 9.13 -12.40 6.72
CA ASN A 34 8.05 -12.88 5.84
C ASN A 34 6.67 -12.50 6.42
N GLY A 35 5.76 -12.06 5.56
CA GLY A 35 4.43 -11.59 5.98
C GLY A 35 4.36 -10.16 6.54
N SER A 36 5.48 -9.43 6.66
CA SER A 36 5.48 -8.06 7.24
C SER A 36 4.88 -6.96 6.36
N GLY A 37 4.33 -7.29 5.19
CA GLY A 37 3.69 -6.30 4.29
C GLY A 37 4.62 -5.58 3.30
N LYS A 38 5.90 -5.96 3.18
CA LYS A 38 6.86 -5.35 2.22
C LYS A 38 6.32 -5.30 0.80
N SER A 39 5.84 -6.42 0.27
CA SER A 39 5.32 -6.46 -1.09
C SER A 39 4.01 -5.67 -1.25
N ASN A 40 3.26 -5.43 -0.17
CA ASN A 40 2.07 -4.58 -0.20
C ASN A 40 2.44 -3.10 -0.40
N LEU A 41 3.63 -2.67 0.01
CA LEU A 41 4.14 -1.34 -0.32
C LEU A 41 4.33 -1.19 -1.84
N MET A 42 4.87 -2.23 -2.49
CA MET A 42 4.99 -2.23 -3.95
C MET A 42 3.62 -2.21 -4.63
N ASP A 43 2.63 -2.95 -4.11
CA ASP A 43 1.27 -2.86 -4.66
C ASP A 43 0.67 -1.45 -4.51
N ALA A 44 0.97 -0.73 -3.43
CA ALA A 44 0.51 0.65 -3.23
C ALA A 44 1.13 1.60 -4.27
N ILE A 45 2.44 1.45 -4.52
CA ILE A 45 3.16 2.21 -5.55
C ILE A 45 2.57 1.93 -6.94
N SER A 46 2.40 0.65 -7.31
CA SER A 46 1.79 0.27 -8.58
C SER A 46 0.36 0.81 -8.73
N PHE A 47 -0.43 0.76 -7.66
CA PHE A 47 -1.80 1.27 -7.66
C PHE A 47 -1.86 2.77 -7.96
N VAL A 48 -1.02 3.60 -7.30
CA VAL A 48 -1.00 5.05 -7.57
C VAL A 48 -0.39 5.41 -8.92
N MET A 49 0.46 4.55 -9.48
CA MET A 49 0.96 4.68 -10.84
C MET A 49 -0.07 4.29 -11.91
N GLY A 50 -1.25 3.80 -11.53
CA GLY A 50 -2.33 3.46 -12.46
C GLY A 50 -2.17 2.09 -13.13
N GLU A 51 -1.41 1.18 -12.52
CA GLU A 51 -1.28 -0.19 -13.03
C GLU A 51 -2.64 -0.89 -13.10
N LYS A 52 -2.77 -1.79 -14.09
CA LYS A 52 -4.01 -2.57 -14.28
C LYS A 52 -4.29 -3.42 -13.04
N THR A 53 -5.56 -3.59 -12.72
CA THR A 53 -6.00 -4.43 -11.59
C THR A 53 -5.51 -5.86 -11.69
N THR A 54 -5.32 -6.38 -12.90
CA THR A 54 -4.74 -7.71 -13.18
C THR A 54 -3.26 -7.82 -12.80
N SER A 55 -2.52 -6.70 -12.81
CA SER A 55 -1.13 -6.62 -12.38
C SER A 55 -1.02 -6.52 -10.86
N LEU A 56 -2.05 -6.00 -10.20
CA LEU A 56 -2.13 -5.94 -8.74
C LEU A 56 -2.49 -7.30 -8.17
N ARG A 57 -1.85 -7.66 -7.05
CA ARG A 57 -2.09 -8.93 -6.36
C ARG A 57 -3.39 -8.87 -5.53
N VAL A 58 -4.52 -8.74 -6.22
CA VAL A 58 -5.89 -8.68 -5.66
C VAL A 58 -6.91 -9.28 -6.63
N LYS A 59 -8.03 -9.78 -6.12
CA LYS A 59 -9.15 -10.27 -6.95
C LYS A 59 -10.15 -9.16 -7.26
N ARG A 60 -10.44 -8.31 -6.28
CA ARG A 60 -11.33 -7.14 -6.42
C ARG A 60 -10.61 -5.90 -5.91
N LEU A 61 -10.93 -4.73 -6.46
CA LEU A 61 -10.38 -3.45 -6.00
C LEU A 61 -10.70 -3.19 -4.52
N SER A 62 -11.87 -3.59 -4.05
CA SER A 62 -12.25 -3.50 -2.63
C SER A 62 -11.32 -4.28 -1.70
N ASP A 63 -10.62 -5.30 -2.20
CA ASP A 63 -9.68 -6.11 -1.42
C ASP A 63 -8.36 -5.35 -1.12
N LEU A 64 -8.18 -4.15 -1.70
CA LEU A 64 -7.09 -3.24 -1.35
C LEU A 64 -7.32 -2.53 -0.01
N ILE A 65 -8.55 -2.52 0.51
CA ILE A 65 -8.88 -1.87 1.79
C ILE A 65 -8.40 -2.75 2.94
N HIS A 66 -7.77 -2.14 3.94
CA HIS A 66 -7.33 -2.85 5.15
C HIS A 66 -8.50 -3.58 5.83
N GLY A 67 -8.30 -4.86 6.16
CA GLY A 67 -9.32 -5.72 6.77
C GLY A 67 -10.29 -6.38 5.79
N ALA A 68 -10.22 -6.09 4.47
CA ALA A 68 -11.08 -6.71 3.48
C ALA A 68 -10.92 -8.24 3.39
N SER A 69 -9.71 -8.77 3.62
CA SER A 69 -9.43 -10.22 3.60
C SER A 69 -10.13 -11.01 4.71
N ILE A 70 -10.58 -10.33 5.76
CA ILE A 70 -11.32 -10.92 6.89
C ILE A 70 -12.77 -10.39 6.96
N ASN A 71 -13.28 -9.83 5.85
CA ASN A 71 -14.60 -9.21 5.76
C ASN A 71 -14.86 -8.11 6.82
N GLN A 72 -13.81 -7.42 7.25
CA GLN A 72 -13.90 -6.27 8.16
C GLN A 72 -13.14 -5.07 7.54
N PRO A 73 -13.52 -4.60 6.34
CA PRO A 73 -12.84 -3.48 5.70
C PRO A 73 -13.01 -2.21 6.52
N VAL A 74 -11.90 -1.54 6.82
CA VAL A 74 -11.92 -0.22 7.46
C VAL A 74 -12.30 0.80 6.40
N SER A 75 -13.60 1.00 6.22
CA SER A 75 -14.14 2.08 5.42
C SER A 75 -14.42 3.28 6.32
N LYS A 76 -13.62 4.34 6.19
CA LYS A 76 -14.10 5.65 6.60
C LYS A 76 -15.21 6.01 5.61
N ARG A 77 -16.46 6.08 6.05
CA ARG A 77 -17.43 6.89 5.31
C ARG A 77 -16.86 8.30 5.31
N LEU A 78 -16.42 8.77 4.15
CA LEU A 78 -16.27 10.19 3.94
C LEU A 78 -17.64 10.82 4.27
N PRO A 79 -17.68 11.88 5.09
CA PRO A 79 -18.93 12.61 5.32
C PRO A 79 -19.54 13.09 4.00
#